data_AF-G2Q9M7-F1
#
_entry.id   AF-G2Q9M7-F1
#
_cell.length_a   1.000
_cell.length_b   1.000
_cell.length_c   1.000
_cell.angle_alpha   90.00
_cell.angle_beta   90.00
_cell.angle_gamma   90.00
#
_symmetry.space_group_name_H-M   'P 1'
#
loop_
_entity.id
_entity.type
_entity.pdbx_description
1 polymer ?
#
loop_
_entity_poly.entity_id
_entity_poly.type
_entity_poly.pdbx_seq_one_letter_code
_entity_poly.pdbx_strand_id
1 'polypeptide(L)' 'MTAWALIGLMKANYPDKKPIMKGIKLLMERQQPNGEWLQEAIEGVFNKSCMISYPNYKFTFPMKALGMFAHKYPDETVV' A
#
# COMPACT_ATOMS: atom_id res chain seq x y z
N MET A 1 1.80 -0.11 6.28
CA MET A 1 3.18 0.30 5.92
C MET A 1 3.56 0.00 4.47
N THR A 2 3.28 -1.19 3.92
CA THR A 2 3.59 -1.58 2.53
C THR A 2 3.19 -0.53 1.48
N ALA A 3 1.98 0.00 1.56
CA ALA A 3 1.48 1.01 0.64
C ALA A 3 2.35 2.29 0.60
N TRP A 4 2.87 2.76 1.73
CA TRP A 4 3.76 3.93 1.75
C TRP A 4 5.08 3.66 1.04
N ALA A 5 5.68 2.49 1.26
CA ALA A 5 6.92 2.11 0.58
C ALA A 5 6.70 2.05 -0.95
N LEU A 6 5.60 1.44 -1.39
CA LEU A 6 5.24 1.38 -2.81
C LEU A 6 5.04 2.77 -3.43
N ILE A 7 4.29 3.65 -2.74
CA ILE A 7 4.09 5.04 -3.19
C ILE A 7 5.44 5.75 -3.30
N GLY A 8 6.34 5.57 -2.35
CA GLY A 8 7.69 6.14 -2.37
C GLY A 8 8.51 5.66 -3.57
N LEU A 9 8.63 4.34 -3.76
CA LEU A 9 9.35 3.73 -4.88
C LEU A 9 8.81 4.20 -6.23
N MET A 10 7.48 4.24 -6.38
CA MET A 10 6.84 4.72 -7.61
C MET A 10 7.06 6.22 -7.83
N LYS A 11 7.01 7.06 -6.80
CA LYS A 11 7.31 8.49 -6.94
C LYS A 11 8.77 8.76 -7.27
N ALA A 12 9.69 7.96 -6.75
CA ALA A 12 11.11 8.07 -7.00
C ALA A 12 11.56 7.50 -8.36
N ASN A 13 10.63 6.94 -9.16
CA ASN A 13 10.97 6.20 -10.39
C ASN A 13 12.01 5.10 -10.15
N TYR A 14 11.87 4.36 -9.06
CA TYR A 14 12.79 3.27 -8.75
C TYR A 14 12.86 2.29 -9.92
N PRO A 15 14.07 1.94 -10.41
CA PRO A 15 14.24 1.31 -11.72
C PRO A 15 13.76 -0.15 -11.75
N ASP A 16 13.82 -0.88 -10.63
CA ASP A 16 13.38 -2.27 -10.57
C ASP A 16 11.91 -2.36 -10.14
N LYS A 17 11.07 -2.84 -11.06
CA LYS A 17 9.64 -3.03 -10.85
C LYS A 17 9.30 -4.25 -10.00
N LYS A 18 10.18 -5.25 -9.91
CA LYS A 18 9.90 -6.52 -9.19
C LYS A 18 9.46 -6.33 -7.74
N PRO A 19 10.14 -5.54 -6.88
CA PRO A 19 9.69 -5.31 -5.51
C PRO A 19 8.36 -4.55 -5.46
N ILE A 20 8.10 -3.67 -6.42
CA ILE A 20 6.85 -2.93 -6.52
C ILE A 20 5.71 -3.91 -6.82
N MET A 21 5.85 -4.74 -7.85
CA MET A 21 4.84 -5.73 -8.24
C MET A 21 4.57 -6.73 -7.11
N LYS A 22 5.60 -7.19 -6.39
CA LYS A 22 5.44 -8.06 -5.23
C LYS A 22 4.62 -7.41 -4.11
N GLY A 23 4.87 -6.13 -3.82
CA GLY A 23 4.08 -5.41 -2.82
C GLY A 23 2.65 -5.13 -3.28
N ILE A 24 2.43 -4.88 -4.56
CA ILE A 24 1.08 -4.73 -5.15
C ILE A 24 0.30 -6.04 -5.02
N LYS A 25 0.91 -7.17 -5.36
CA LYS A 25 0.32 -8.51 -5.18
C LYS A 25 -0.10 -8.74 -3.72
N LEU A 26 0.79 -8.43 -2.77
CA LEU A 26 0.49 -8.56 -1.34
C LEU A 26 -0.71 -7.70 -0.91
N LEU A 27 -0.86 -6.48 -1.45
CA LEU A 27 -2.03 -5.65 -1.17
C LEU A 27 -3.31 -6.29 -1.73
N MET A 28 -3.27 -6.80 -2.97
CA MET A 28 -4.42 -7.46 -3.58
C MET A 28 -4.85 -8.72 -2.81
N GLU A 29 -3.90 -9.57 -2.43
CA GLU A 29 -4.16 -10.81 -1.68
C GLU A 29 -4.75 -10.57 -0.28
N ARG A 30 -4.47 -9.42 0.32
CA ARG A 30 -4.99 -9.06 1.64
C ARG A 30 -6.36 -8.37 1.60
N GLN A 31 -6.84 -7.99 0.41
CA GLN A 31 -8.16 -7.40 0.27
C GLN A 31 -9.22 -8.48 0.54
N GLN A 32 -10.17 -8.15 1.40
CA GLN A 32 -11.30 -9.02 1.73
C GLN A 32 -12.35 -9.01 0.62
N PRO A 33 -13.26 -10.00 0.57
CA PRO A 33 -14.32 -10.03 -0.44
C PRO A 33 -15.24 -8.81 -0.46
N ASN A 34 -15.40 -8.12 0.68
CA ASN A 34 -16.18 -6.88 0.80
C ASN A 34 -15.38 -5.63 0.36
N GLY A 35 -14.15 -5.80 -0.11
CA GLY A 35 -13.26 -4.72 -0.54
C GLY A 35 -12.40 -4.09 0.55
N GLU A 36 -12.56 -4.50 1.82
CA GLU A 36 -11.77 -3.94 2.92
C GLU A 36 -10.36 -4.54 3.03
N TRP A 37 -9.49 -3.86 3.77
CA TRP A 37 -8.32 -4.48 4.38
C TRP A 37 -8.54 -4.59 5.88
N LEU A 38 -8.08 -5.69 6.47
CA LEU A 38 -8.14 -5.90 7.91
C LEU A 38 -7.16 -4.96 8.62
N GLN A 39 -7.49 -4.54 9.84
CA GLN A 39 -6.60 -3.73 10.65
C GLN A 39 -5.43 -4.59 11.15
N GLU A 40 -4.22 -4.07 11.01
CA GLU A 40 -2.99 -4.69 11.52
C GLU A 40 -2.47 -3.90 12.73
N ALA A 41 -1.14 -3.83 12.92
CA ALA A 41 -0.53 -3.05 14.00
C ALA A 41 -0.86 -1.54 13.90
N ILE A 42 -0.95 -0.87 15.06
CA ILE A 42 -1.23 0.57 15.16
C ILE A 42 -0.14 1.37 14.43
N GLU A 43 -0.56 2.26 13.54
CA GLU A 43 0.33 2.95 12.59
C GLU A 43 0.85 4.29 13.09
N GLY A 44 0.03 5.00 13.86
CA GLY A 44 0.31 6.36 14.30
C GLY A 44 1.12 6.41 15.59
N VAL A 45 1.98 7.42 15.69
CA VAL A 45 2.75 7.72 16.89
C VAL A 45 2.75 9.23 17.16
N PHE A 46 2.52 9.60 18.42
CA PHE A 46 2.58 10.96 18.95
C PHE A 46 3.62 11.02 20.07
N ASN A 47 4.41 12.10 20.10
CA ASN A 47 5.48 12.30 21.09
C ASN A 47 6.40 11.09 21.30
N LYS A 48 6.69 10.34 20.23
CA LYS A 48 7.56 9.14 20.18
C LYS A 48 7.07 7.91 20.95
N SER A 49 6.19 8.04 21.95
CA SER A 49 5.81 6.95 22.86
C SER A 49 4.30 6.66 22.92
N CYS A 50 3.45 7.56 22.42
CA CYS A 50 2.00 7.39 22.45
C CYS A 50 1.48 6.92 21.10
N MET A 51 0.86 5.74 21.05
CA MET A 51 0.32 5.18 19.81
C MET A 51 -1.11 5.70 19.55
N ILE A 52 -1.43 5.96 18.28
CA ILE A 52 -2.75 6.42 17.84
C ILE A 52 -3.22 5.64 16.61
N SER A 53 -4.46 5.16 16.65
CA SER A 53 -5.08 4.42 15.54
C SER A 53 -5.62 5.36 14.47
N TYR A 54 -5.38 5.03 13.20
CA TYR A 54 -5.99 5.71 12.06
C TYR A 54 -6.87 4.73 11.26
N PRO A 55 -8.16 4.54 11.62
CA PRO A 55 -9.00 3.48 11.06
C PRO A 55 -9.10 3.50 9.52
N ASN A 56 -9.03 4.69 8.92
CA ASN A 56 -9.14 4.85 7.47
C ASN A 56 -7.85 4.57 6.69
N TYR A 57 -6.71 4.35 7.36
CA TYR A 57 -5.43 4.09 6.68
C TYR A 57 -5.42 2.74 5.96
N LYS A 58 -6.13 1.75 6.52
CA LYS A 58 -6.33 0.43 5.90
C LYS A 58 -7.03 0.52 4.54
N PHE A 59 -7.81 1.56 4.28
CA PHE A 59 -8.44 1.78 2.98
C PHE A 59 -7.62 2.75 2.11
N THR A 60 -7.32 3.92 2.68
CA THR A 60 -6.80 5.07 1.93
C THR A 60 -5.48 4.75 1.23
N PHE A 61 -4.55 4.10 1.94
CA PHE A 61 -3.22 3.88 1.39
C PHE A 61 -3.13 2.70 0.41
N PRO A 62 -3.75 1.53 0.67
CA PRO A 62 -3.81 0.47 -0.32
C PRO A 62 -4.48 0.93 -1.63
N MET A 63 -5.64 1.59 -1.55
CA MET A 63 -6.31 2.12 -2.74
C MET A 63 -5.42 3.11 -3.52
N LYS A 64 -4.76 4.03 -2.82
CA LYS A 64 -3.83 4.98 -3.46
C LYS A 64 -2.66 4.27 -4.13
N ALA A 65 -2.05 3.28 -3.48
CA ALA A 65 -0.94 2.53 -4.04
C ALA A 65 -1.36 1.71 -5.28
N LEU A 66 -2.50 1.02 -5.22
CA LEU A 66 -3.05 0.25 -6.33
C LEU A 66 -3.39 1.15 -7.52
N GLY A 67 -4.09 2.27 -7.29
CA GLY A 67 -4.44 3.22 -8.34
C GLY A 67 -3.21 3.88 -8.97
N MET A 68 -2.21 4.25 -8.17
CA MET A 68 -0.94 4.78 -8.69
C MET A 68 -0.20 3.75 -9.55
N PHE A 69 -0.17 2.49 -9.14
CA PHE A 69 0.47 1.42 -9.92
C PHE A 69 -0.24 1.23 -11.27
N ALA A 70 -1.57 1.09 -11.26
CA ALA A 70 -2.37 0.91 -12.46
C ALA A 70 -2.18 2.07 -13.47
N HIS A 71 -2.08 3.31 -12.99
CA HIS A 71 -1.84 4.47 -13.85
C HIS A 71 -0.41 4.52 -14.40
N LYS A 72 0.59 4.20 -13.56
CA LYS A 72 2.00 4.32 -13.92
C LYS A 72 2.50 3.17 -14.80
N TYR A 73 1.91 1.99 -14.66
CA TYR A 73 2.34 0.77 -15.33
C TYR A 73 1.13 0.04 -15.96
N PRO A 74 0.48 0.64 -16.97
CA PRO A 74 -0.76 0.10 -17.56
C PRO A 74 -0.57 -1.26 -18.25
N ASP A 75 0.65 -1.55 -18.73
CA ASP A 75 0.96 -2.80 -19.45
C ASP A 75 1.41 -3.94 -18.52
N GLU A 76 1.60 -3.67 -17.22
CA GLU A 76 2.06 -4.67 -16.26
C GLU A 76 0.87 -5.44 -15.68
N THR A 77 0.89 -6.77 -15.80
CA THR A 77 -0.09 -7.64 -15.16
C THR A 77 0.51 -8.27 -13.91
N VAL A 78 -0.11 -8.03 -12.76
CA VAL A 78 0.25 -8.67 -11.49
C VAL A 78 -0.60 -9.94 -11.36
N VAL A 79 0.05 -11.10 -11.51
CA VAL A 79 -0.53 -12.44 -11.35
C VAL A 79 -0.12 -13.02 -10.00
#